data_AF-A0A7C5QBH1-F1
#
_entry.id   AF-A0A7C5QBH1-F1
#
_cell.length_a   1.000
_cell.length_b   1.000
_cell.length_c   1.000
_cell.angle_alpha   90.00
_cell.angle_beta   90.00
_cell.angle_gamma   90.00
#
_symmetry.space_group_name_H-M   'P 1'
#
loop_
_entity.id
_entity.type
_entity.pdbx_description
1 polymer ?
#
loop_
_entity_poly.entity_id
_entity_poly.type
_entity_poly.pdbx_seq_one_letter_code
_entity_poly.pdbx_strand_id
1 'polypeptide(L)'
;MQALDPKYLERAQAIATQLQNSDILAQYLEEEEEELYQALRDAFEPQLAELHAEVAMHHPLQLIALERELLKEEYEGVFLPRLLGYAVLRGEISPDTVMYTRPQEHLKNVLEAIVNSANFDILKKRIGQSIQIGFALSSQIWVTNLINSFANPKVRKYLEMQKTDRYRDIRSRRLGLHRYARQFANANYLTADFPQTLNELKLLGSNLKNFLRYRIQLDGADNSSLIAPLLALAENKELQGTPEHLQISMLFALFFDYDDKVKKALQKVFTKLRKDMPGFEEIWFDFLRELYLEKPVPGQVQDQRAAALLDPKVEDELPAYYELMLKLHKNGYTDTGFQKDLQEFYDRHEGLSPINECLRYAVLARFKDEIEKLEPRDYPQFFEISRHFTPYMEIFVNERFNHLLGETSMKFVKKCLKTFTDKRSKDYQDIKKFVSAQFEDWGFLNKKQIVELFKTPRKRKKTTA
;
A
#
# COMPACT_ATOMS: atom_id res chain seq x y z
N MET A 1 17.63 -11.42 -6.65
CA MET A 1 16.86 -11.09 -7.88
C MET A 1 16.69 -12.32 -8.76
N GLN A 2 15.48 -12.54 -9.27
CA GLN A 2 15.20 -13.66 -10.16
C GLN A 2 15.64 -13.33 -11.59
N ALA A 3 16.01 -14.36 -12.35
CA ALA A 3 16.25 -14.22 -13.78
C ALA A 3 14.95 -13.88 -14.51
N LEU A 4 15.07 -13.13 -15.62
CA LEU A 4 13.94 -12.82 -16.47
C LEU A 4 13.48 -14.08 -17.21
N ASP A 5 12.19 -14.36 -17.19
CA ASP A 5 11.59 -15.45 -17.98
C ASP A 5 11.92 -15.25 -19.47
N PRO A 6 12.37 -16.30 -20.19
CA PRO A 6 12.66 -16.22 -21.63
C PRO A 6 11.57 -15.54 -22.44
N LYS A 7 10.28 -15.76 -22.12
CA LYS A 7 9.17 -15.14 -22.88
C LYS A 7 9.19 -13.60 -22.82
N TYR A 8 9.57 -13.03 -21.68
CA TYR A 8 9.65 -11.57 -21.50
C TYR A 8 10.89 -11.01 -22.17
N LEU A 9 11.99 -11.76 -22.11
CA LEU A 9 13.23 -11.41 -22.81
C LEU A 9 13.02 -11.40 -24.33
N GLU A 10 12.40 -12.44 -24.89
CA GLU A 10 12.08 -12.53 -26.31
C GLU A 10 11.16 -11.39 -26.75
N ARG A 11 10.14 -11.05 -25.95
CA ARG A 11 9.27 -9.89 -26.24
C ARG A 11 10.03 -8.57 -26.20
N ALA A 12 10.92 -8.38 -25.22
CA ALA A 12 11.76 -7.18 -25.15
C ALA A 12 12.67 -7.06 -26.39
N GLN A 13 13.34 -8.14 -26.76
CA GLN A 13 14.21 -8.21 -27.94
C GLN A 13 13.46 -8.03 -29.26
N ALA A 14 12.21 -8.51 -29.35
CA ALA A 14 11.36 -8.26 -30.50
C ALA A 14 11.02 -6.76 -30.63
N ILE A 15 10.72 -6.08 -29.50
CA ILE A 15 10.50 -4.62 -29.50
C ILE A 15 11.78 -3.88 -29.90
N ALA A 16 12.94 -4.28 -29.36
CA ALA A 16 14.24 -3.71 -29.74
C ALA A 16 14.50 -3.87 -31.24
N THR A 17 14.26 -5.06 -31.79
CA THR A 17 14.42 -5.35 -33.22
C THR A 17 13.49 -4.48 -34.08
N GLN A 18 12.23 -4.29 -33.65
CA GLN A 18 11.29 -3.42 -34.36
C GLN A 18 11.73 -1.95 -34.31
N LEU A 19 12.25 -1.50 -33.17
CA LEU A 19 12.75 -0.15 -32.98
C LEU A 19 13.96 0.10 -33.89
N GLN A 20 14.94 -0.80 -33.88
CA GLN A 20 16.18 -0.70 -34.64
C GLN A 20 15.96 -0.76 -36.16
N ASN A 21 14.90 -1.45 -36.61
CA ASN A 21 14.51 -1.52 -38.02
C ASN A 21 13.42 -0.50 -38.42
N SER A 22 13.08 0.44 -37.55
CA SER A 22 12.00 1.40 -37.84
C SER A 22 12.48 2.54 -38.74
N ASP A 23 11.63 2.92 -39.71
CA ASP A 23 11.89 4.09 -40.57
C ASP A 23 12.04 5.38 -39.75
N ILE A 24 11.33 5.47 -38.61
CA ILE A 24 11.41 6.62 -37.69
C ILE A 24 12.81 6.73 -37.09
N LEU A 25 13.41 5.60 -36.67
CA LEU A 25 14.78 5.62 -36.15
C LEU A 25 15.77 5.98 -37.27
N ALA A 26 15.62 5.39 -38.46
CA ALA A 26 16.49 5.69 -39.58
C ALA A 26 16.49 7.19 -39.91
N GLN A 27 15.32 7.82 -39.97
CA GLN A 27 15.19 9.27 -40.16
C GLN A 27 15.80 10.06 -39.01
N TYR A 28 15.55 9.65 -37.75
CA TYR A 28 16.14 10.32 -36.59
C TYR A 28 17.68 10.26 -36.60
N LEU A 29 18.28 9.15 -37.03
CA LEU A 29 19.73 9.02 -37.12
C LEU A 29 20.34 9.87 -38.25
N GLU A 30 19.56 10.25 -39.26
CA GLU A 30 20.00 11.13 -40.34
C GLU A 30 19.83 12.61 -39.99
N GLU A 31 18.69 12.98 -39.39
CA GLU A 31 18.29 14.37 -39.18
C GLU A 31 18.57 14.87 -37.75
N GLU A 32 18.64 13.97 -36.76
CA GLU A 32 18.85 14.25 -35.32
C GLU A 32 17.84 15.25 -34.71
N GLU A 33 16.64 15.37 -35.30
CA GLU A 33 15.58 16.28 -34.83
C GLU A 33 14.85 15.75 -33.58
N GLU A 34 14.52 16.65 -32.65
CA GLU A 34 13.85 16.30 -31.39
C GLU A 34 12.43 15.77 -31.61
N GLU A 35 11.76 16.26 -32.65
CA GLU A 35 10.43 15.83 -33.09
C GLU A 35 10.43 14.36 -33.53
N LEU A 36 11.49 13.90 -34.19
CA LEU A 36 11.63 12.50 -34.62
C LEU A 36 11.91 11.58 -33.42
N TYR A 37 12.74 12.02 -32.47
CA TYR A 37 12.91 11.27 -31.22
C TYR A 37 11.60 11.19 -30.42
N GLN A 38 10.81 12.26 -30.43
CA GLN A 38 9.48 12.28 -29.82
C GLN A 38 8.53 11.28 -30.49
N ALA A 39 8.53 11.21 -31.83
CA ALA A 39 7.75 10.23 -32.59
C ALA A 39 8.20 8.78 -32.31
N LEU A 40 9.51 8.52 -32.24
CA LEU A 40 10.08 7.22 -31.88
C LEU A 40 9.58 6.80 -30.50
N ARG A 41 9.61 7.72 -29.55
CA ARG A 41 9.13 7.46 -28.19
C ARG A 41 7.64 7.15 -28.17
N ASP A 42 6.82 7.93 -28.86
CA ASP A 42 5.37 7.75 -28.86
C ASP A 42 4.96 6.40 -29.50
N ALA A 43 5.79 5.85 -30.39
CA ALA A 43 5.59 4.54 -31.00
C ALA A 43 6.01 3.36 -30.09
N PHE A 44 7.13 3.49 -29.36
CA PHE A 44 7.75 2.34 -28.66
C PHE A 44 7.65 2.39 -27.13
N GLU A 45 7.56 3.56 -26.50
CA GLU A 45 7.39 3.71 -25.05
C GLU A 45 6.13 2.98 -24.52
N PRO A 46 4.97 3.01 -25.21
CA PRO A 46 3.77 2.28 -24.76
C PRO A 46 3.95 0.76 -24.75
N GLN A 47 4.67 0.20 -25.73
CA GLN A 47 4.89 -1.25 -25.82
C GLN A 47 5.79 -1.75 -24.68
N LEU A 48 6.85 -0.98 -24.37
CA LEU A 48 7.72 -1.26 -23.23
C LEU A 48 6.99 -1.07 -21.90
N ALA A 49 6.10 -0.07 -21.82
CA ALA A 49 5.25 0.12 -20.64
C ALA A 49 4.30 -1.06 -20.41
N GLU A 50 3.73 -1.61 -21.48
CA GLU A 50 2.85 -2.78 -21.41
C GLU A 50 3.61 -4.03 -20.95
N LEU A 51 4.79 -4.30 -21.54
CA LEU A 51 5.66 -5.40 -21.10
C LEU A 51 6.05 -5.25 -19.63
N HIS A 52 6.44 -4.04 -19.22
CA HIS A 52 6.78 -3.74 -17.83
C HIS A 52 5.61 -4.00 -16.88
N ALA A 53 4.41 -3.53 -17.25
CA ALA A 53 3.19 -3.75 -16.47
C ALA A 53 2.84 -5.25 -16.38
N GLU A 54 3.00 -6.01 -17.46
CA GLU A 54 2.77 -7.46 -17.48
C GLU A 54 3.70 -8.18 -16.49
N VAL A 55 5.01 -7.89 -16.54
CA VAL A 55 5.98 -8.44 -15.59
C VAL A 55 5.65 -8.00 -14.17
N ALA A 56 5.27 -6.74 -13.97
CA ALA A 56 4.89 -6.25 -12.65
C ALA A 56 3.64 -6.96 -12.09
N MET A 57 2.70 -7.36 -12.94
CA MET A 57 1.47 -8.05 -12.52
C MET A 57 1.71 -9.51 -12.18
N HIS A 58 2.48 -10.23 -13.01
CA HIS A 58 2.63 -11.69 -12.91
C HIS A 58 3.94 -12.15 -12.25
N HIS A 59 5.04 -11.45 -12.50
CA HIS A 59 6.39 -11.85 -12.07
C HIS A 59 7.17 -10.66 -11.47
N PRO A 60 6.65 -10.00 -10.42
CA PRO A 60 7.20 -8.74 -9.91
C PRO A 60 8.67 -8.83 -9.46
N LEU A 61 9.15 -10.03 -9.08
CA LEU A 61 10.55 -10.25 -8.67
C LEU A 61 11.55 -10.27 -9.84
N GLN A 62 11.06 -10.26 -11.08
CA GLN A 62 11.85 -10.19 -12.31
C GLN A 62 11.96 -8.76 -12.86
N LEU A 63 11.27 -7.77 -12.26
CA LEU A 63 11.24 -6.40 -12.76
C LEU A 63 12.64 -5.79 -12.91
N ILE A 64 13.52 -5.94 -11.92
CA ILE A 64 14.88 -5.40 -12.03
C ILE A 64 15.68 -6.08 -13.16
N ALA A 65 15.41 -7.35 -13.46
CA ALA A 65 16.06 -8.05 -14.56
C ALA A 65 15.57 -7.52 -15.91
N LEU A 66 14.26 -7.33 -16.08
CA LEU A 66 13.71 -6.65 -17.26
C LEU A 66 14.31 -5.26 -17.42
N GLU A 67 14.34 -4.48 -16.34
CA GLU A 67 14.77 -3.09 -16.42
C GLU A 67 16.25 -2.97 -16.77
N ARG A 68 17.10 -3.90 -16.32
CA ARG A 68 18.50 -4.00 -16.75
C ARG A 68 18.63 -4.31 -18.23
N GLU A 69 17.76 -5.15 -18.78
CA GLU A 69 17.70 -5.39 -20.22
C GLU A 69 17.36 -4.11 -20.99
N LEU A 70 16.36 -3.37 -20.51
CA LEU A 70 15.92 -2.10 -21.11
C LEU A 70 16.94 -0.94 -20.97
N LEU A 71 18.07 -1.14 -20.29
CA LEU A 71 19.17 -0.16 -20.24
C LEU A 71 20.08 -0.22 -21.47
N LYS A 72 19.96 -1.26 -22.31
CA LYS A 72 20.82 -1.44 -23.48
C LYS A 72 20.55 -0.36 -24.53
N GLU A 73 21.59 -0.04 -25.30
CA GLU A 73 21.58 0.99 -26.35
C GLU A 73 20.52 0.70 -27.43
N GLU A 74 20.25 -0.57 -27.70
CA GLU A 74 19.24 -1.04 -28.68
C GLU A 74 17.82 -0.48 -28.45
N TYR A 75 17.53 0.02 -27.24
CA TYR A 75 16.23 0.64 -26.90
C TYR A 75 16.24 2.17 -27.04
N GLU A 76 17.33 2.79 -27.51
CA GLU A 76 17.49 4.24 -27.76
C GLU A 76 17.16 5.15 -26.57
N GLY A 77 17.14 4.57 -25.38
CA GLY A 77 16.80 5.26 -24.14
C GLY A 77 15.33 5.68 -24.00
N VAL A 78 14.43 5.25 -24.90
CA VAL A 78 13.05 5.77 -24.98
C VAL A 78 12.25 5.57 -23.68
N PHE A 79 12.57 4.53 -22.91
CA PHE A 79 11.91 4.19 -21.65
C PHE A 79 12.69 4.60 -20.39
N LEU A 80 13.95 5.03 -20.52
CA LEU A 80 14.82 5.34 -19.38
C LEU A 80 14.27 6.43 -18.45
N PRO A 81 13.60 7.51 -18.92
CA PRO A 81 13.02 8.50 -18.02
C PRO A 81 11.99 7.91 -17.04
N ARG A 82 11.22 6.90 -17.46
CA ARG A 82 10.26 6.19 -16.59
C ARG A 82 10.98 5.28 -15.61
N LEU A 83 11.95 4.50 -16.08
CA LEU A 83 12.75 3.62 -15.22
C LEU A 83 13.45 4.41 -14.12
N LEU A 84 13.96 5.59 -14.45
CA LEU A 84 14.58 6.48 -13.46
C LEU A 84 13.59 6.88 -12.38
N GLY A 85 12.36 7.22 -12.77
CA GLY A 85 11.32 7.57 -11.80
C GLY A 85 10.90 6.41 -10.92
N TYR A 86 10.78 5.21 -11.49
CA TYR A 86 10.53 4.01 -10.68
C TYR A 86 11.69 3.72 -9.72
N ALA A 87 12.94 3.84 -10.17
CA ALA A 87 14.12 3.65 -9.33
C ALA A 87 14.16 4.63 -8.15
N VAL A 88 13.77 5.89 -8.37
CA VAL A 88 13.65 6.89 -7.30
C VAL A 88 12.55 6.52 -6.31
N LEU A 89 11.40 6.05 -6.78
CA LEU A 89 10.24 5.78 -5.91
C LEU A 89 10.30 4.45 -5.16
N ARG A 90 11.12 3.49 -5.59
CA ARG A 90 11.28 2.18 -4.93
C ARG A 90 12.16 2.21 -3.68
N GLY A 91 13.01 3.22 -3.53
CA GLY A 91 13.93 3.27 -2.40
C GLY A 91 13.17 3.37 -1.08
N GLU A 92 13.59 2.61 -0.07
CA GLU A 92 13.02 2.71 1.27
C GLU A 92 13.39 4.04 1.92
N ILE A 93 12.40 4.75 2.43
CA ILE A 93 12.55 6.11 2.97
C ILE A 93 12.30 6.09 4.48
N SER A 94 13.25 6.64 5.22
CA SER A 94 13.12 6.86 6.66
C SER A 94 11.99 7.87 6.95
N PRO A 95 11.01 7.55 7.80
CA PRO A 95 9.91 8.46 8.14
C PRO A 95 10.38 9.79 8.74
N ASP A 96 11.43 9.76 9.55
CA ASP A 96 11.95 10.90 10.30
C ASP A 96 12.72 11.87 9.41
N THR A 97 13.61 11.33 8.58
CA THR A 97 14.52 12.13 7.76
C THR A 97 13.99 12.38 6.34
N VAL A 98 13.05 11.55 5.88
CA VAL A 98 12.58 11.55 4.48
C VAL A 98 13.76 11.38 3.51
N MET A 99 14.75 10.57 3.90
CA MET A 99 15.89 10.18 3.07
C MET A 99 15.91 8.65 2.93
N TYR A 100 16.60 8.15 1.91
CA TYR A 100 16.81 6.73 1.74
C TYR A 100 17.55 6.15 2.94
N THR A 101 17.09 4.99 3.41
CA THR A 101 17.77 4.23 4.47
C THR A 101 19.11 3.66 4.01
N ARG A 102 19.28 3.51 2.69
CA ARG A 102 20.46 2.93 2.06
C ARG A 102 20.78 3.51 0.67
N PRO A 103 22.03 3.37 0.20
CA PRO A 103 22.39 3.64 -1.20
C PRO A 103 21.47 2.92 -2.19
N GLN A 104 21.10 3.59 -3.28
CA GLN A 104 20.19 3.07 -4.30
C GLN A 104 20.96 2.66 -5.56
N GLU A 105 21.42 1.40 -5.62
CA GLU A 105 22.24 0.94 -6.75
C GLU A 105 21.46 0.96 -8.07
N HIS A 106 20.17 0.60 -8.05
CA HIS A 106 19.36 0.64 -9.26
C HIS A 106 19.18 2.07 -9.80
N LEU A 107 19.02 3.07 -8.93
CA LEU A 107 19.00 4.48 -9.33
C LEU A 107 20.31 4.88 -10.03
N LYS A 108 21.45 4.47 -9.46
CA LYS A 108 22.77 4.69 -10.06
C LYS A 108 22.86 4.03 -11.45
N ASN A 109 22.49 2.76 -11.58
CA ASN A 109 22.61 2.03 -12.85
C ASN A 109 21.75 2.66 -13.96
N VAL A 110 20.52 3.06 -13.65
CA VAL A 110 19.64 3.74 -14.64
C VAL A 110 20.23 5.11 -15.01
N LEU A 111 20.75 5.86 -14.03
CA LEU A 111 21.38 7.15 -14.31
C LEU A 111 22.64 6.99 -15.16
N GLU A 112 23.46 5.98 -14.89
CA GLU A 112 24.64 5.61 -15.68
C GLU A 112 24.27 5.31 -17.14
N ALA A 113 23.21 4.52 -17.37
CA ALA A 113 22.71 4.25 -18.71
C ALA A 113 22.26 5.53 -19.43
N ILE A 114 21.57 6.43 -18.73
CA ILE A 114 21.10 7.70 -19.31
C ILE A 114 22.27 8.62 -19.70
N VAL A 115 23.26 8.79 -18.83
CA VAL A 115 24.35 9.74 -19.10
C VAL A 115 25.34 9.23 -20.15
N ASN A 116 25.40 7.92 -20.37
CA ASN A 116 26.21 7.29 -21.40
C ASN A 116 25.44 7.08 -22.71
N SER A 117 24.12 7.36 -22.74
CA SER A 117 23.31 7.26 -23.96
C SER A 117 23.71 8.33 -24.99
N ALA A 118 23.73 7.94 -26.28
CA ALA A 118 23.87 8.88 -27.39
C ALA A 118 22.81 9.99 -27.34
N ASN A 119 21.62 9.69 -26.82
CA ASN A 119 20.48 10.59 -26.74
C ASN A 119 20.46 11.44 -25.45
N PHE A 120 21.58 11.53 -24.72
CA PHE A 120 21.65 12.26 -23.44
C PHE A 120 21.16 13.71 -23.52
N ASP A 121 21.47 14.43 -24.61
CA ASP A 121 21.07 15.83 -24.77
C ASP A 121 19.56 16.04 -24.88
N ILE A 122 18.82 15.03 -25.34
CA ILE A 122 17.36 14.99 -25.34
C ILE A 122 16.85 14.49 -23.98
N LEU A 123 17.40 13.38 -23.47
CA LEU A 123 16.97 12.77 -22.20
C LEU A 123 17.10 13.74 -21.02
N LYS A 124 18.17 14.54 -20.96
CA LYS A 124 18.41 15.50 -19.88
C LYS A 124 17.31 16.56 -19.73
N LYS A 125 16.51 16.82 -20.78
CA LYS A 125 15.37 17.75 -20.74
C LYS A 125 14.19 17.19 -19.93
N ARG A 126 14.10 15.87 -19.73
CA ARG A 126 12.94 15.19 -19.11
C ARG A 126 13.21 14.59 -17.73
N ILE A 127 14.46 14.32 -17.41
CA ILE A 127 14.86 13.61 -16.18
C ILE A 127 15.18 14.52 -14.99
N GLY A 128 15.23 15.85 -15.20
CA GLY A 128 15.69 16.80 -14.19
C GLY A 128 14.96 16.68 -12.85
N GLN A 129 13.62 16.60 -12.88
CA GLN A 129 12.82 16.42 -11.67
C GLN A 129 13.14 15.09 -10.97
N SER A 130 13.27 14.00 -11.72
CA SER A 130 13.60 12.67 -11.18
C SER A 130 14.94 12.69 -10.45
N ILE A 131 15.98 13.29 -11.04
CA ILE A 131 17.31 13.41 -10.43
C ILE A 131 17.25 14.31 -9.19
N GLN A 132 16.56 15.45 -9.27
CA GLN A 132 16.40 16.36 -8.13
C GLN A 132 15.78 15.66 -6.91
N ILE A 133 14.73 14.87 -7.13
CA ILE A 133 14.08 14.10 -6.06
C ILE A 133 15.00 12.97 -5.58
N GLY A 134 15.58 12.17 -6.49
CA GLY A 134 16.51 11.10 -6.12
C GLY A 134 17.71 11.58 -5.30
N PHE A 135 18.30 12.72 -5.68
CA PHE A 135 19.40 13.34 -4.94
C PHE A 135 18.94 13.95 -3.61
N ALA A 136 17.75 14.54 -3.55
CA ALA A 136 17.18 15.07 -2.32
C ALA A 136 16.90 13.99 -1.27
N LEU A 137 16.61 12.76 -1.73
CA LEU A 137 16.40 11.60 -0.87
C LEU A 137 17.72 10.89 -0.52
N SER A 138 18.80 11.12 -1.27
CA SER A 138 20.08 10.46 -1.06
C SER A 138 21.01 11.22 -0.10
N SER A 139 21.97 10.51 0.50
CA SER A 139 23.00 11.17 1.31
C SER A 139 23.93 12.02 0.43
N GLN A 140 24.40 13.16 0.96
CA GLN A 140 25.29 14.06 0.22
C GLN A 140 26.59 13.35 -0.20
N ILE A 141 27.12 12.46 0.65
CA ILE A 141 28.34 11.68 0.35
C ILE A 141 28.10 10.78 -0.86
N TRP A 142 26.98 10.04 -0.88
CA TRP A 142 26.65 9.15 -1.99
C TRP A 142 26.45 9.94 -3.30
N VAL A 143 25.72 11.05 -3.25
CA VAL A 143 25.50 11.91 -4.43
C VAL A 143 26.83 12.46 -4.97
N THR A 144 27.70 12.98 -4.10
CA THR A 144 29.00 13.51 -4.52
C THR A 144 29.88 12.42 -5.12
N ASN A 145 29.93 11.22 -4.51
CA ASN A 145 30.71 10.10 -5.05
C ASN A 145 30.17 9.63 -6.42
N LEU A 146 28.84 9.57 -6.58
CA LEU A 146 28.20 9.23 -7.84
C LEU A 146 28.49 10.27 -8.93
N ILE A 147 28.41 11.56 -8.62
CA ILE A 147 28.74 12.61 -9.61
C ILE A 147 30.21 12.48 -10.02
N ASN A 148 31.11 12.27 -9.06
CA ASN A 148 32.54 12.17 -9.31
C ASN A 148 32.95 10.91 -10.09
N SER A 149 32.13 9.86 -10.12
CA SER A 149 32.43 8.67 -10.93
C SER A 149 32.23 8.90 -12.43
N PHE A 150 31.53 9.96 -12.84
CA PHE A 150 31.35 10.29 -14.26
C PHE A 150 32.54 11.05 -14.83
N ALA A 151 33.17 10.51 -15.87
CA ALA A 151 34.33 11.14 -16.51
C ALA A 151 33.97 12.48 -17.18
N ASN A 152 32.84 12.54 -17.90
CA ASN A 152 32.45 13.68 -18.72
C ASN A 152 32.14 14.94 -17.87
N PRO A 153 32.90 16.04 -18.01
CA PRO A 153 32.67 17.26 -17.24
C PRO A 153 31.31 17.92 -17.48
N LYS A 154 30.74 17.81 -18.70
CA LYS A 154 29.41 18.37 -19.01
C LYS A 154 28.32 17.65 -18.23
N VAL A 155 28.41 16.31 -18.15
CA VAL A 155 27.50 15.47 -17.36
C VAL A 155 27.60 15.84 -15.89
N ARG A 156 28.83 15.92 -15.35
CA ARG A 156 29.04 16.32 -13.95
C ARG A 156 28.40 17.66 -13.63
N LYS A 157 28.66 18.68 -14.45
CA LYS A 157 28.04 20.01 -14.29
C LYS A 157 26.51 19.94 -14.34
N TYR A 158 25.94 19.16 -15.26
CA TYR A 158 24.49 18.96 -15.33
C TYR A 158 23.91 18.34 -14.05
N LEU A 159 24.54 17.29 -13.52
CA LEU A 159 24.10 16.61 -12.30
C LEU A 159 24.26 17.50 -11.06
N GLU A 160 25.33 18.29 -10.98
CA GLU A 160 25.52 19.28 -9.92
C GLU A 160 24.39 20.32 -9.89
N MET A 161 23.95 20.78 -11.07
CA MET A 161 22.80 21.70 -11.19
C MET A 161 21.47 21.08 -10.73
N GLN A 162 21.36 19.74 -10.65
CA GLN A 162 20.16 19.08 -10.13
C GLN A 162 20.13 19.01 -8.59
N LYS A 163 21.18 19.48 -7.89
CA LYS A 163 21.16 19.57 -6.43
C LYS A 163 20.39 20.82 -5.99
N THR A 164 19.13 20.64 -5.58
CA THR A 164 18.26 21.77 -5.19
C THR A 164 18.28 22.02 -3.69
N ASP A 165 18.71 23.21 -3.26
CA ASP A 165 18.76 23.59 -1.83
C ASP A 165 17.40 23.61 -1.12
N ARG A 166 16.32 23.82 -1.88
CA ARG A 166 14.94 23.75 -1.37
C ARG A 166 14.66 22.45 -0.62
N TYR A 167 15.22 21.33 -1.06
CA TYR A 167 14.97 20.02 -0.45
C TYR A 167 15.87 19.71 0.75
N ARG A 168 16.69 20.68 1.21
CA ARG A 168 17.33 20.59 2.54
C ARG A 168 16.29 20.62 3.67
N ASP A 169 15.18 21.33 3.45
CA ASP A 169 14.02 21.34 4.35
C ASP A 169 13.20 20.04 4.21
N ILE A 170 12.94 19.37 5.34
CA ILE A 170 12.23 18.09 5.41
C ILE A 170 10.80 18.23 4.90
N ARG A 171 10.12 19.34 5.19
CA ARG A 171 8.72 19.55 4.75
C ARG A 171 8.65 19.68 3.23
N SER A 172 9.56 20.47 2.66
CA SER A 172 9.70 20.64 1.21
C SER A 172 10.08 19.34 0.51
N ARG A 173 10.98 18.55 1.11
CA ARG A 173 11.37 17.21 0.60
C ARG A 173 10.18 16.26 0.58
N ARG A 174 9.44 16.15 1.69
CA ARG A 174 8.24 15.31 1.79
C ARG A 174 7.17 15.71 0.78
N LEU A 175 6.91 17.01 0.63
CA LEU A 175 5.96 17.51 -0.35
C LEU A 175 6.42 17.25 -1.79
N GLY A 176 7.72 17.41 -2.06
CA GLY A 176 8.34 17.11 -3.35
C GLY A 176 8.16 15.65 -3.73
N LEU A 177 8.55 14.73 -2.83
CA LEU A 177 8.37 13.28 -3.00
C LEU A 177 6.91 12.93 -3.26
N HIS A 178 5.98 13.40 -2.44
CA HIS A 178 4.56 13.08 -2.60
C HIS A 178 3.99 13.61 -3.93
N ARG A 179 4.37 14.82 -4.36
CA ARG A 179 3.97 15.34 -5.68
C ARG A 179 4.57 14.53 -6.83
N TYR A 180 5.82 14.12 -6.68
CA TYR A 180 6.51 13.30 -7.68
C TYR A 180 5.90 11.91 -7.79
N ALA A 181 5.65 11.23 -6.66
CA ALA A 181 5.01 9.91 -6.62
C ALA A 181 3.64 9.89 -7.31
N ARG A 182 2.86 10.99 -7.22
CA ARG A 182 1.57 11.11 -7.92
C ARG A 182 1.67 11.02 -9.44
N GLN A 183 2.81 11.39 -10.03
CA GLN A 183 3.02 11.27 -11.48
C GLN A 183 3.05 9.80 -11.93
N PHE A 184 3.30 8.87 -11.00
CA PHE A 184 3.39 7.43 -11.24
C PHE A 184 2.28 6.65 -10.53
N ALA A 185 1.20 7.32 -10.09
CA ALA A 185 0.13 6.68 -9.31
C ALA A 185 -0.56 5.52 -10.03
N ASN A 186 -0.55 5.53 -11.37
CA ASN A 186 -1.16 4.49 -12.21
C ASN A 186 -0.16 3.44 -12.70
N ALA A 187 1.10 3.50 -12.28
CA ALA A 187 2.13 2.55 -12.69
C ALA A 187 2.38 1.53 -11.58
N ASN A 188 2.44 0.26 -11.95
CA ASN A 188 2.89 -0.82 -11.07
C ASN A 188 4.38 -1.08 -11.31
N TYR A 189 5.23 -0.71 -10.35
CA TYR A 189 6.68 -0.82 -10.47
C TYR A 189 7.35 -1.34 -9.20
N LEU A 190 6.58 -1.77 -8.21
CA LEU A 190 7.13 -2.23 -6.94
C LEU A 190 7.64 -3.67 -7.05
N THR A 191 8.77 -3.93 -6.39
CA THR A 191 9.44 -5.22 -6.30
C THR A 191 10.20 -5.28 -4.97
N ALA A 192 10.59 -6.47 -4.54
CA ALA A 192 11.32 -6.67 -3.30
C ALA A 192 12.34 -7.80 -3.41
N ASP A 193 13.37 -7.74 -2.57
CA ASP A 193 14.30 -8.86 -2.36
C ASP A 193 13.89 -9.64 -1.11
N PHE A 194 14.06 -10.95 -1.16
CA PHE A 194 13.71 -11.86 -0.07
C PHE A 194 14.95 -12.17 0.78
N PRO A 195 14.94 -11.77 2.07
CA PRO A 195 16.08 -11.99 2.94
C PRO A 195 16.34 -13.49 3.16
N GLN A 196 17.62 -13.87 3.18
CA GLN A 196 18.09 -15.21 3.51
C GLN A 196 18.74 -15.27 4.89
N THR A 197 19.24 -14.13 5.40
CA THR A 197 19.93 -14.01 6.69
C THR A 197 19.24 -12.98 7.60
N LEU A 198 19.51 -13.05 8.91
CA LEU A 198 18.97 -12.09 9.89
C LEU A 198 19.37 -10.64 9.60
N ASN A 199 20.59 -10.41 9.11
CA ASN A 199 21.06 -9.07 8.74
C ASN A 199 20.28 -8.54 7.54
N GLU A 200 20.05 -9.37 6.54
CA GLU A 200 19.20 -9.02 5.40
C GLU A 200 17.77 -8.75 5.84
N LEU A 201 17.20 -9.54 6.75
CA LEU A 201 15.84 -9.33 7.24
C LEU A 201 15.68 -7.97 7.93
N LYS A 202 16.65 -7.55 8.73
CA LYS A 202 16.66 -6.21 9.33
C LYS A 202 16.71 -5.08 8.29
N LEU A 203 17.39 -5.33 7.16
CA LEU A 203 17.57 -4.34 6.09
C LEU A 203 16.47 -4.34 5.03
N LEU A 204 15.78 -5.47 4.84
CA LEU A 204 14.82 -5.69 3.74
C LEU A 204 13.40 -5.95 4.24
N GLY A 205 13.22 -6.33 5.50
CA GLY A 205 11.93 -6.79 6.04
C GLY A 205 10.81 -5.75 5.92
N SER A 206 11.11 -4.49 6.25
CA SER A 206 10.15 -3.38 6.09
C SER A 206 9.75 -3.17 4.63
N ASN A 207 10.72 -3.14 3.70
CA ASN A 207 10.44 -3.02 2.27
C ASN A 207 9.62 -4.20 1.74
N LEU A 208 9.98 -5.44 2.12
CA LEU A 208 9.24 -6.64 1.75
C LEU A 208 7.80 -6.60 2.30
N LYS A 209 7.61 -6.19 3.56
CA LYS A 209 6.28 -6.02 4.17
C LYS A 209 5.43 -5.02 3.37
N ASN A 210 6.00 -3.87 3.03
CA ASN A 210 5.31 -2.83 2.25
C ASN A 210 4.98 -3.30 0.83
N PHE A 211 5.90 -4.03 0.18
CA PHE A 211 5.66 -4.65 -1.12
C PHE A 211 4.50 -5.65 -1.07
N LEU A 212 4.46 -6.55 -0.08
CA LEU A 212 3.38 -7.52 0.06
C LEU A 212 2.04 -6.83 0.35
N ARG A 213 2.02 -5.82 1.22
CA ARG A 213 0.81 -5.01 1.48
C ARG A 213 0.29 -4.32 0.22
N TYR A 214 1.18 -3.80 -0.62
CA TYR A 214 0.82 -3.24 -1.91
C TYR A 214 0.21 -4.32 -2.83
N ARG A 215 0.87 -5.49 -2.94
CA ARG A 215 0.40 -6.60 -3.78
C ARG A 215 -0.97 -7.13 -3.39
N ILE A 216 -1.25 -7.23 -2.09
CA ILE A 216 -2.57 -7.69 -1.58
C ILE A 216 -3.69 -6.71 -1.96
N GLN A 217 -3.38 -5.42 -2.04
CA GLN A 217 -4.36 -4.38 -2.37
C GLN A 217 -4.51 -4.16 -3.88
N LEU A 218 -3.60 -4.70 -4.67
CA LEU A 218 -3.58 -4.51 -6.11
C LEU A 218 -4.59 -5.45 -6.77
N ASP A 219 -5.61 -4.87 -7.39
CA ASP A 219 -6.65 -5.62 -8.08
C ASP A 219 -6.07 -6.37 -9.30
N GLY A 220 -6.52 -7.62 -9.50
CA GLY A 220 -6.05 -8.48 -10.59
C GLY A 220 -4.59 -8.96 -10.48
N ALA A 221 -3.91 -8.75 -9.36
CA ALA A 221 -2.51 -9.16 -9.18
C ALA A 221 -2.35 -10.70 -9.13
N ASP A 222 -1.54 -11.27 -10.03
CA ASP A 222 -1.19 -12.69 -10.00
C ASP A 222 0.01 -12.91 -9.08
N ASN A 223 -0.27 -13.55 -7.93
CA ASN A 223 0.71 -13.78 -6.89
C ASN A 223 1.31 -15.20 -6.89
N SER A 224 1.02 -16.01 -7.91
CA SER A 224 1.50 -17.39 -8.01
C SER A 224 3.03 -17.50 -7.96
N SER A 225 3.74 -16.56 -8.60
CA SER A 225 5.20 -16.50 -8.61
C SER A 225 5.83 -16.16 -7.25
N LEU A 226 5.05 -15.63 -6.30
CA LEU A 226 5.49 -15.27 -4.95
C LEU A 226 5.36 -16.41 -3.94
N ILE A 227 4.56 -17.44 -4.23
CA ILE A 227 4.25 -18.52 -3.28
C ILE A 227 5.51 -19.30 -2.87
N ALA A 228 6.34 -19.70 -3.83
CA ALA A 228 7.56 -20.46 -3.53
C ALA A 228 8.60 -19.61 -2.74
N PRO A 229 8.93 -18.36 -3.13
CA PRO A 229 9.77 -17.47 -2.32
C PRO A 229 9.23 -17.21 -0.91
N LEU A 230 7.92 -17.00 -0.75
CA LEU A 230 7.28 -16.76 0.55
C LEU A 230 7.32 -18.00 1.44
N LEU A 231 7.07 -19.18 0.89
CA LEU A 231 7.21 -20.43 1.63
C LEU A 231 8.65 -20.66 2.09
N ALA A 232 9.62 -20.45 1.21
CA ALA A 232 11.04 -20.58 1.55
C ALA A 232 11.44 -19.64 2.70
N LEU A 233 10.93 -18.41 2.71
CA LEU A 233 11.13 -17.46 3.80
C LEU A 233 10.46 -17.92 5.10
N ALA A 234 9.21 -18.39 5.04
CA ALA A 234 8.47 -18.88 6.21
C ALA A 234 9.18 -20.09 6.86
N GLU A 235 9.72 -21.01 6.04
CA GLU A 235 10.42 -22.22 6.50
C GLU A 235 11.88 -21.96 6.94
N ASN A 236 12.45 -20.78 6.63
CA ASN A 236 13.84 -20.47 6.97
C ASN A 236 14.03 -20.37 8.50
N LYS A 237 14.70 -21.38 9.06
CA LYS A 237 14.95 -21.51 10.49
C LYS A 237 15.82 -20.39 11.07
N GLU A 238 16.68 -19.77 10.28
CA GLU A 238 17.54 -18.67 10.74
C GLU A 238 16.75 -17.38 10.97
N LEU A 239 15.64 -17.20 10.25
CA LEU A 239 14.80 -16.01 10.34
C LEU A 239 13.69 -16.14 11.40
N GLN A 240 13.28 -17.37 11.69
CA GLN A 240 12.24 -17.68 12.67
C GLN A 240 12.57 -17.12 14.06
N GLY A 241 11.52 -16.70 14.78
CA GLY A 241 11.64 -16.11 16.13
C GLY A 241 11.87 -14.60 16.14
N THR A 242 11.86 -13.94 14.97
CA THR A 242 11.89 -12.47 14.87
C THR A 242 10.50 -11.91 14.57
N PRO A 243 10.15 -10.70 15.08
CA PRO A 243 8.88 -10.06 14.75
C PRO A 243 8.69 -9.86 13.25
N GLU A 244 9.72 -9.44 12.53
CA GLU A 244 9.64 -9.17 11.09
C GLU A 244 9.29 -10.44 10.29
N HIS A 245 9.91 -11.58 10.65
CA HIS A 245 9.58 -12.87 10.04
C HIS A 245 8.13 -13.27 10.29
N LEU A 246 7.65 -13.12 11.53
CA LEU A 246 6.27 -13.44 11.88
C LEU A 246 5.28 -12.57 11.09
N GLN A 247 5.50 -11.26 11.02
CA GLN A 247 4.64 -10.32 10.29
C GLN A 247 4.56 -10.64 8.79
N ILE A 248 5.70 -10.91 8.15
CA ILE A 248 5.74 -11.29 6.73
C ILE A 248 5.03 -12.64 6.52
N SER A 249 5.27 -13.61 7.40
CA SER A 249 4.62 -14.92 7.34
C SER A 249 3.11 -14.84 7.53
N MET A 250 2.64 -13.94 8.41
CA MET A 250 1.21 -13.66 8.60
C MET A 250 0.59 -13.07 7.33
N LEU A 251 1.23 -12.08 6.68
CA LEU A 251 0.72 -11.55 5.40
C LEU A 251 0.57 -12.65 4.35
N PHE A 252 1.58 -13.52 4.23
CA PHE A 252 1.54 -14.66 3.32
C PHE A 252 0.36 -15.59 3.64
N ALA A 253 0.27 -16.04 4.90
CA ALA A 253 -0.70 -17.02 5.33
C ALA A 253 -2.15 -16.52 5.29
N LEU A 254 -2.39 -15.25 5.57
CA LEU A 254 -3.74 -14.71 5.64
C LEU A 254 -4.26 -14.27 4.27
N PHE A 255 -3.42 -13.70 3.41
CA PHE A 255 -3.90 -13.01 2.21
C PHE A 255 -3.62 -13.72 0.89
N PHE A 256 -2.65 -14.63 0.81
CA PHE A 256 -2.31 -15.28 -0.46
C PHE A 256 -3.11 -16.58 -0.66
N ASP A 257 -3.41 -16.87 -1.93
CA ASP A 257 -3.97 -18.16 -2.33
C ASP A 257 -2.86 -19.19 -2.46
N TYR A 258 -3.03 -20.34 -1.81
CA TYR A 258 -2.06 -21.44 -1.86
C TYR A 258 -2.74 -22.80 -1.64
N ASP A 259 -2.05 -23.87 -2.03
CA ASP A 259 -2.57 -25.23 -1.95
C ASP A 259 -2.48 -25.85 -0.54
N ASP A 260 -3.04 -27.05 -0.38
CA ASP A 260 -3.00 -27.78 0.89
C ASP A 260 -1.59 -28.20 1.33
N LYS A 261 -0.64 -28.32 0.40
CA LYS A 261 0.75 -28.65 0.73
C LYS A 261 1.41 -27.46 1.43
N VAL A 262 1.26 -26.26 0.87
CA VAL A 262 1.73 -25.01 1.47
C VAL A 262 1.02 -24.76 2.80
N LYS A 263 -0.31 -24.97 2.88
CA LYS A 263 -1.07 -24.85 4.13
C LYS A 263 -0.49 -25.72 5.25
N LYS A 264 -0.19 -26.99 4.98
CA LYS A 264 0.41 -27.91 5.97
C LYS A 264 1.81 -27.48 6.40
N ALA A 265 2.60 -26.89 5.50
CA ALA A 265 3.90 -26.35 5.83
C ALA A 265 3.77 -25.14 6.77
N LEU A 266 2.87 -24.20 6.46
CA LEU A 266 2.57 -23.04 7.31
C LEU A 266 2.04 -23.45 8.68
N GLN A 267 1.14 -24.43 8.77
CA GLN A 267 0.67 -24.98 10.04
C GLN A 267 1.83 -25.45 10.95
N LYS A 268 2.82 -26.15 10.37
CA LYS A 268 4.00 -26.59 11.11
C LYS A 268 4.84 -25.40 11.58
N VAL A 269 5.05 -24.41 10.71
CA VAL A 269 5.80 -23.19 11.05
C VAL A 269 5.12 -22.44 12.19
N PHE A 270 3.83 -22.12 12.09
CA PHE A 270 3.11 -21.38 13.14
C PHE A 270 2.97 -22.17 14.43
N THR A 271 2.72 -23.49 14.38
CA THR A 271 2.66 -24.31 15.60
C THR A 271 4.00 -24.32 16.34
N LYS A 272 5.12 -24.32 15.61
CA LYS A 272 6.45 -24.18 16.21
C LYS A 272 6.66 -22.78 16.78
N LEU A 273 6.36 -21.72 16.02
CA LEU A 273 6.54 -20.35 16.48
C LEU A 273 5.71 -20.04 17.73
N ARG A 274 4.46 -20.51 17.81
CA ARG A 274 3.60 -20.36 19.00
C ARG A 274 4.19 -20.98 20.26
N LYS A 275 5.00 -22.03 20.13
CA LYS A 275 5.67 -22.71 21.26
C LYS A 275 7.03 -22.12 21.61
N ASP A 276 7.78 -21.74 20.58
CA ASP A 276 9.21 -21.45 20.71
C ASP A 276 9.51 -19.94 20.77
N MET A 277 8.62 -19.07 20.25
CA MET A 277 8.85 -17.63 20.15
C MET A 277 8.29 -16.89 21.38
N PRO A 278 9.14 -16.22 22.18
CA PRO A 278 8.67 -15.40 23.29
C PRO A 278 7.76 -14.26 22.80
N GLY A 279 6.64 -14.03 23.48
CA GLY A 279 5.70 -12.96 23.14
C GLY A 279 4.99 -13.15 21.79
N PHE A 280 4.91 -14.39 21.27
CA PHE A 280 4.26 -14.68 19.99
C PHE A 280 2.86 -14.06 19.88
N GLU A 281 2.01 -14.27 20.89
CA GLU A 281 0.63 -13.77 20.89
C GLU A 281 0.59 -12.24 20.83
N GLU A 282 1.39 -11.56 21.66
CA GLU A 282 1.46 -10.10 21.69
C GLU A 282 1.83 -9.54 20.31
N ILE A 283 2.88 -10.10 19.69
CA ILE A 283 3.34 -9.68 18.36
C ILE A 283 2.28 -9.99 17.29
N TRP A 284 1.58 -11.13 17.39
CA TRP A 284 0.49 -11.49 16.49
C TRP A 284 -0.64 -10.47 16.56
N PHE A 285 -1.14 -10.18 17.77
CA PHE A 285 -2.25 -9.25 17.96
C PHE A 285 -1.85 -7.81 17.65
N ASP A 286 -0.62 -7.40 17.95
CA ASP A 286 -0.10 -6.10 17.55
C ASP A 286 -0.07 -5.93 16.03
N PHE A 287 0.37 -6.95 15.31
CA PHE A 287 0.37 -6.90 13.86
C PHE A 287 -1.05 -7.00 13.28
N LEU A 288 -1.92 -7.82 13.87
CA LEU A 288 -3.33 -7.89 13.47
C LEU A 288 -4.03 -6.54 13.66
N ARG A 289 -3.74 -5.84 14.76
CA ARG A 289 -4.17 -4.46 15.00
C ARG A 289 -3.64 -3.51 13.93
N GLU A 290 -2.36 -3.61 13.56
CA GLU A 290 -1.76 -2.83 12.46
C GLU A 290 -2.55 -3.04 11.15
N LEU A 291 -2.96 -4.27 10.83
CA LEU A 291 -3.76 -4.62 9.65
C LEU A 291 -5.19 -4.08 9.71
N TYR A 292 -5.79 -3.95 10.88
CA TYR A 292 -7.11 -3.30 10.98
C TYR A 292 -7.04 -1.78 10.79
N LEU A 293 -5.95 -1.15 11.26
CA LEU A 293 -5.73 0.29 11.15
C LEU A 293 -5.28 0.71 9.74
N GLU A 294 -4.50 -0.15 9.09
CA GLU A 294 -3.89 0.10 7.78
C GLU A 294 -4.23 -1.02 6.82
N LYS A 295 -4.54 -0.69 5.56
CA LYS A 295 -4.82 -1.73 4.56
C LYS A 295 -3.61 -2.66 4.35
N PRO A 296 -3.84 -3.97 4.09
CA PRO A 296 -5.14 -4.62 3.90
C PRO A 296 -5.82 -5.02 5.22
N VAL A 297 -7.13 -4.80 5.29
CA VAL A 297 -7.95 -5.15 6.47
C VAL A 297 -8.38 -6.61 6.38
N PRO A 298 -8.18 -7.44 7.43
CA PRO A 298 -8.64 -8.82 7.44
C PRO A 298 -10.18 -8.90 7.40
N GLY A 299 -10.70 -9.83 6.60
CA GLY A 299 -12.11 -10.16 6.57
C GLY A 299 -12.35 -11.66 6.79
N GLN A 300 -13.53 -12.13 6.41
CA GLN A 300 -13.96 -13.52 6.61
C GLN A 300 -12.97 -14.56 6.07
N VAL A 301 -12.43 -14.34 4.87
CA VAL A 301 -11.49 -15.28 4.25
C VAL A 301 -10.18 -15.38 5.04
N GLN A 302 -9.66 -14.24 5.50
CA GLN A 302 -8.43 -14.17 6.29
C GLN A 302 -8.62 -14.85 7.65
N ASP A 303 -9.74 -14.58 8.33
CA ASP A 303 -10.02 -15.18 9.64
C ASP A 303 -10.26 -16.70 9.53
N GLN A 304 -10.91 -17.16 8.44
CA GLN A 304 -11.03 -18.59 8.14
C GLN A 304 -9.69 -19.26 7.88
N ARG A 305 -8.79 -18.58 7.15
CA ARG A 305 -7.42 -19.08 6.94
C ARG A 305 -6.65 -19.17 8.25
N ALA A 306 -6.71 -18.12 9.06
CA ALA A 306 -6.08 -18.11 10.37
C ALA A 306 -6.58 -19.26 11.24
N ALA A 307 -7.91 -19.40 11.41
CA ALA A 307 -8.51 -20.48 12.18
C ALA A 307 -8.07 -21.87 11.67
N ALA A 308 -7.98 -22.05 10.35
CA ALA A 308 -7.55 -23.30 9.76
C ALA A 308 -6.05 -23.59 9.90
N LEU A 309 -5.22 -22.60 10.24
CA LEU A 309 -3.77 -22.75 10.44
C LEU A 309 -3.40 -23.08 11.89
N LEU A 310 -4.27 -22.74 12.84
CA LEU A 310 -3.96 -22.83 14.27
C LEU A 310 -4.29 -24.22 14.81
N ASP A 311 -3.28 -24.88 15.41
CA ASP A 311 -3.49 -26.08 16.22
C ASP A 311 -4.18 -25.70 17.54
N PRO A 312 -5.40 -26.20 17.82
CA PRO A 312 -6.12 -25.90 19.06
C PRO A 312 -5.48 -26.51 20.32
N LYS A 313 -4.45 -27.37 20.17
CA LYS A 313 -3.74 -27.99 21.30
C LYS A 313 -2.65 -27.10 21.90
N VAL A 314 -2.31 -25.99 21.25
CA VAL A 314 -1.37 -25.02 21.82
C VAL A 314 -2.14 -24.12 22.78
N GLU A 315 -1.66 -24.01 24.01
CA GLU A 315 -2.27 -23.21 25.08
C GLU A 315 -2.01 -21.72 24.84
N ASP A 316 -2.86 -21.09 24.04
CA ASP A 316 -2.89 -19.65 23.78
C ASP A 316 -4.32 -19.19 23.43
N GLU A 317 -4.55 -17.87 23.31
CA GLU A 317 -5.87 -17.28 23.10
C GLU A 317 -6.29 -17.21 21.62
N LEU A 318 -5.40 -17.59 20.69
CA LEU A 318 -5.62 -17.44 19.24
C LEU A 318 -6.79 -18.31 18.72
N PRO A 319 -6.89 -19.62 19.04
CA PRO A 319 -8.04 -20.43 18.65
C PRO A 319 -9.36 -19.84 19.14
N ALA A 320 -9.41 -19.38 20.39
CA ALA A 320 -10.62 -18.82 20.98
C ALA A 320 -11.00 -17.48 20.31
N TYR A 321 -10.02 -16.61 20.05
CA TYR A 321 -10.21 -15.38 19.29
C TYR A 321 -10.78 -15.65 17.89
N TYR A 322 -10.18 -16.57 17.13
CA TYR A 322 -10.63 -16.85 15.77
C TYR A 322 -11.94 -17.63 15.72
N GLU A 323 -12.27 -18.45 16.72
CA GLU A 323 -13.60 -19.04 16.85
C GLU A 323 -14.67 -17.93 16.98
N LEU A 324 -14.39 -16.90 17.79
CA LEU A 324 -15.27 -15.75 17.93
C LEU A 324 -15.39 -14.97 16.61
N MET A 325 -14.30 -14.79 15.86
CA MET A 325 -14.35 -14.17 14.53
C MET A 325 -15.18 -15.00 13.54
N LEU A 326 -15.06 -16.33 13.56
CA LEU A 326 -15.89 -17.21 12.74
C LEU A 326 -17.37 -17.10 13.09
N LYS A 327 -17.72 -16.97 14.38
CA LYS A 327 -19.09 -16.69 14.84
C LYS A 327 -19.58 -15.33 14.34
N LEU A 328 -18.76 -14.29 14.42
CA LEU A 328 -19.08 -12.96 13.88
C LEU A 328 -19.42 -13.03 12.39
N HIS A 329 -18.65 -13.76 11.59
CA HIS A 329 -18.89 -13.90 10.15
C HIS A 329 -20.10 -14.76 9.82
N LYS A 330 -20.37 -15.80 10.63
CA LYS A 330 -21.47 -16.75 10.39
C LYS A 330 -22.83 -16.20 10.84
N ASN A 331 -22.89 -15.64 12.04
CA ASN A 331 -24.13 -15.20 12.66
C ASN A 331 -24.40 -13.70 12.45
N GLY A 332 -23.35 -12.91 12.18
CA GLY A 332 -23.41 -11.46 12.08
C GLY A 332 -23.30 -10.77 13.44
N TYR A 333 -23.04 -9.46 13.42
CA TYR A 333 -22.93 -8.64 14.64
C TYR A 333 -24.30 -8.35 15.29
N THR A 334 -25.41 -8.70 14.63
CA THR A 334 -26.76 -8.49 15.18
C THR A 334 -27.20 -9.64 16.08
N ASP A 335 -26.48 -10.77 16.06
CA ASP A 335 -26.77 -11.95 16.87
C ASP A 335 -26.49 -11.70 18.35
N THR A 336 -27.50 -11.91 19.20
CA THR A 336 -27.39 -11.72 20.66
C THR A 336 -26.53 -12.79 21.32
N GLY A 337 -26.48 -14.00 20.73
CA GLY A 337 -25.56 -15.06 21.16
C GLY A 337 -24.11 -14.64 20.99
N PHE A 338 -23.75 -14.16 19.80
CA PHE A 338 -22.44 -13.58 19.54
C PHE A 338 -22.10 -12.41 20.47
N GLN A 339 -23.03 -11.46 20.70
CA GLN A 339 -22.77 -10.33 21.60
C GLN A 339 -22.43 -10.78 23.02
N LYS A 340 -23.13 -11.80 23.52
CA LYS A 340 -22.85 -12.39 24.83
C LYS A 340 -21.48 -13.07 24.87
N ASP A 341 -21.18 -13.94 23.90
CA ASP A 341 -19.89 -14.62 23.79
C ASP A 341 -18.73 -13.62 23.67
N LEU A 342 -18.95 -12.53 22.92
CA LEU A 342 -17.99 -11.42 22.79
C LEU A 342 -17.76 -10.71 24.11
N GLN A 343 -18.81 -10.39 24.86
CA GLN A 343 -18.68 -9.73 26.16
C GLN A 343 -17.92 -10.63 27.16
N GLU A 344 -18.29 -11.91 27.26
CA GLU A 344 -17.59 -12.88 28.11
C GLU A 344 -16.12 -13.04 27.71
N PHE A 345 -15.80 -12.95 26.41
CA PHE A 345 -14.42 -12.94 25.95
C PHE A 345 -13.70 -11.63 26.32
N TYR A 346 -14.32 -10.49 26.03
CA TYR A 346 -13.73 -9.16 26.23
C TYR A 346 -13.42 -8.86 27.71
N ASP A 347 -14.32 -9.24 28.62
CA ASP A 347 -14.21 -8.99 30.06
C ASP A 347 -13.09 -9.80 30.72
N ARG A 348 -12.57 -10.84 30.06
CA ARG A 348 -11.43 -11.65 30.55
C ARG A 348 -10.07 -10.99 30.33
N HIS A 349 -10.01 -9.94 29.54
CA HIS A 349 -8.76 -9.25 29.21
C HIS A 349 -8.82 -7.77 29.62
N GLU A 350 -7.65 -7.19 29.87
CA GLU A 350 -7.58 -5.75 30.15
C GLU A 350 -8.13 -4.94 28.96
N GLY A 351 -8.87 -3.86 29.24
CA GLY A 351 -9.53 -3.05 28.22
C GLY A 351 -8.58 -2.40 27.19
N LEU A 352 -7.28 -2.28 27.49
CA LEU A 352 -6.25 -1.77 26.57
C LEU A 352 -5.34 -2.88 26.00
N SER A 353 -5.66 -4.15 26.24
CA SER A 353 -4.89 -5.25 25.67
C SER A 353 -4.98 -5.27 24.13
N PRO A 354 -3.92 -5.69 23.41
CA PRO A 354 -3.95 -5.84 21.96
C PRO A 354 -5.11 -6.71 21.45
N ILE A 355 -5.46 -7.76 22.19
CA ILE A 355 -6.57 -8.67 21.88
C ILE A 355 -7.91 -7.92 21.88
N ASN A 356 -8.20 -7.18 22.95
CA ASN A 356 -9.43 -6.38 23.06
C ASN A 356 -9.47 -5.22 22.05
N GLU A 357 -8.32 -4.68 21.66
CA GLU A 357 -8.23 -3.75 20.53
C GLU A 357 -8.61 -4.42 19.20
N CYS A 358 -8.08 -5.61 18.91
CA CYS A 358 -8.43 -6.38 17.71
C CYS A 358 -9.93 -6.70 17.63
N LEU A 359 -10.57 -7.10 18.74
CA LEU A 359 -12.02 -7.36 18.77
C LEU A 359 -12.86 -6.13 18.43
N ARG A 360 -12.52 -4.97 19.02
CA ARG A 360 -13.15 -3.69 18.69
C ARG A 360 -13.02 -3.37 17.21
N TYR A 361 -11.83 -3.57 16.65
CA TYR A 361 -11.59 -3.31 15.23
C TYR A 361 -12.30 -4.29 14.30
N ALA A 362 -12.39 -5.57 14.66
CA ALA A 362 -13.11 -6.57 13.88
C ALA A 362 -14.60 -6.22 13.77
N VAL A 363 -15.24 -5.88 14.91
CA VAL A 363 -16.65 -5.44 14.92
C VAL A 363 -16.82 -4.12 14.17
N LEU A 364 -15.94 -3.14 14.40
CA LEU A 364 -15.96 -1.86 13.69
C LEU A 364 -15.83 -2.04 12.17
N ALA A 365 -14.98 -2.97 11.72
CA ALA A 365 -14.80 -3.26 10.30
C ALA A 365 -16.10 -3.79 9.66
N ARG A 366 -16.90 -4.58 10.38
CA ARG A 366 -18.23 -5.03 9.91
C ARG A 366 -19.21 -3.87 9.76
N PHE A 367 -19.30 -3.01 10.77
CA PHE A 367 -20.14 -1.80 10.68
C PHE A 367 -19.72 -0.90 9.52
N LYS A 368 -18.41 -0.70 9.35
CA LYS A 368 -17.87 0.13 8.28
C LYS A 368 -18.16 -0.44 6.91
N ASP A 369 -17.94 -1.74 6.70
CA ASP A 369 -18.20 -2.42 5.42
C ASP A 369 -19.68 -2.29 5.01
N GLU A 370 -20.61 -2.44 5.96
CA GLU A 370 -22.04 -2.28 5.66
C GLU A 370 -22.42 -0.82 5.39
N ILE A 371 -21.97 0.13 6.21
CA ILE A 371 -22.30 1.56 6.05
C ILE A 371 -21.69 2.14 4.77
N GLU A 372 -20.47 1.74 4.39
CA GLU A 372 -19.79 2.25 3.18
C GLU A 372 -20.47 1.79 1.89
N LYS A 373 -21.20 0.66 1.91
CA LYS A 373 -21.97 0.14 0.77
C LYS A 373 -23.32 0.84 0.55
N LEU A 374 -23.79 1.62 1.52
CA LEU A 374 -25.10 2.27 1.43
C LEU A 374 -25.10 3.44 0.46
N GLU A 375 -26.16 3.54 -0.34
CA GLU A 375 -26.49 4.74 -1.08
C GLU A 375 -27.35 5.69 -0.23
N PRO A 376 -27.39 7.00 -0.54
CA PRO A 376 -28.17 7.97 0.24
C PRO A 376 -29.63 7.57 0.42
N ARG A 377 -30.22 6.90 -0.57
CA ARG A 377 -31.62 6.42 -0.52
C ARG A 377 -31.82 5.29 0.49
N ASP A 378 -30.75 4.60 0.88
CA ASP A 378 -30.75 3.51 1.87
C ASP A 378 -30.61 4.03 3.31
N TYR A 379 -30.86 5.32 3.56
CA TYR A 379 -30.83 5.87 4.93
C TYR A 379 -31.72 5.13 5.94
N PRO A 380 -32.86 4.50 5.58
CA PRO A 380 -33.59 3.67 6.53
C PRO A 380 -32.78 2.45 6.97
N GLN A 381 -32.00 1.82 6.07
CA GLN A 381 -31.12 0.71 6.42
C GLN A 381 -29.99 1.15 7.35
N PHE A 382 -29.45 2.36 7.14
CA PHE A 382 -28.50 2.96 8.07
C PHE A 382 -29.09 3.09 9.48
N PHE A 383 -30.36 3.49 9.61
CA PHE A 383 -31.02 3.57 10.91
C PHE A 383 -31.13 2.20 11.58
N GLU A 384 -31.47 1.16 10.83
CA GLU A 384 -31.53 -0.22 11.34
C GLU A 384 -30.15 -0.71 11.82
N ILE A 385 -29.09 -0.53 11.03
CA ILE A 385 -27.71 -0.88 11.41
C ILE A 385 -27.32 -0.17 12.73
N SER A 386 -27.64 1.12 12.83
CA SER A 386 -27.24 1.96 13.96
C SER A 386 -27.90 1.59 15.28
N ARG A 387 -29.05 0.88 15.27
CA ARG A 387 -29.67 0.35 16.50
C ARG A 387 -28.76 -0.62 17.24
N HIS A 388 -27.84 -1.24 16.52
CA HIS A 388 -26.86 -2.15 17.10
C HIS A 388 -25.61 -1.45 17.63
N PHE A 389 -25.48 -0.13 17.54
CA PHE A 389 -24.32 0.56 18.11
C PHE A 389 -24.30 0.49 19.64
N THR A 390 -25.43 0.80 20.29
CA THR A 390 -25.51 0.88 21.75
C THR A 390 -25.02 -0.39 22.46
N PRO A 391 -25.44 -1.62 22.07
CA PRO A 391 -24.90 -2.84 22.69
C PRO A 391 -23.36 -2.93 22.65
N TYR A 392 -22.73 -2.61 21.52
CA TYR A 392 -21.27 -2.67 21.42
C TYR A 392 -20.57 -1.52 22.13
N MET A 393 -21.18 -0.33 22.16
CA MET A 393 -20.67 0.80 22.95
C MET A 393 -20.67 0.47 24.45
N GLU A 394 -21.70 -0.25 24.92
CA GLU A 394 -21.82 -0.73 26.30
C GLU A 394 -20.85 -1.86 26.62
N ILE A 395 -20.67 -2.84 25.72
CA ILE A 395 -19.69 -3.92 25.89
C ILE A 395 -18.28 -3.35 25.97
N PHE A 396 -17.90 -2.47 25.03
CA PHE A 396 -16.52 -2.04 24.91
C PHE A 396 -16.14 -0.89 25.85
N VAL A 397 -17.09 -0.02 26.22
CA VAL A 397 -16.88 1.18 27.05
C VAL A 397 -15.63 1.96 26.59
N ASN A 398 -15.49 2.16 25.28
CA ASN A 398 -14.27 2.70 24.70
C ASN A 398 -14.51 3.93 23.81
N GLU A 399 -13.91 5.05 24.20
CA GLU A 399 -14.06 6.34 23.49
C GLU A 399 -13.54 6.29 22.05
N ARG A 400 -12.43 5.59 21.80
CA ARG A 400 -11.85 5.49 20.45
C ARG A 400 -12.78 4.72 19.50
N PHE A 401 -13.35 3.61 19.96
CA PHE A 401 -14.35 2.87 19.20
C PHE A 401 -15.57 3.73 18.88
N ASN A 402 -16.12 4.43 19.88
CA ASN A 402 -17.27 5.33 19.72
C ASN A 402 -16.96 6.46 18.71
N HIS A 403 -15.77 7.05 18.80
CA HIS A 403 -15.33 8.08 17.86
C HIS A 403 -15.25 7.55 16.42
N LEU A 404 -14.69 6.37 16.20
CA LEU A 404 -14.56 5.77 14.87
C LEU A 404 -15.92 5.36 14.27
N LEU A 405 -16.86 4.89 15.10
CA LEU A 405 -18.25 4.72 14.68
C LEU A 405 -18.85 6.05 14.24
N GLY A 406 -18.71 7.10 15.07
CA GLY A 406 -19.18 8.44 14.76
C GLY A 406 -18.60 9.00 13.45
N GLU A 407 -17.31 8.83 13.20
CA GLU A 407 -16.67 9.23 11.94
C GLU A 407 -17.27 8.48 10.73
N THR A 408 -17.46 7.18 10.86
CA THR A 408 -18.03 6.31 9.81
C THR A 408 -19.46 6.72 9.50
N SER A 409 -20.28 6.88 10.53
CA SER A 409 -21.66 7.37 10.43
C SER A 409 -21.73 8.78 9.82
N MET A 410 -20.84 9.69 10.23
CA MET A 410 -20.81 11.06 9.72
C MET A 410 -20.41 11.14 8.24
N LYS A 411 -19.59 10.21 7.73
CA LYS A 411 -19.29 10.13 6.29
C LYS A 411 -20.56 9.82 5.48
N PHE A 412 -21.36 8.86 5.93
CA PHE A 412 -22.64 8.53 5.29
C PHE A 412 -23.65 9.68 5.40
N VAL A 413 -23.84 10.27 6.58
CA VAL A 413 -24.74 11.43 6.76
C VAL A 413 -24.36 12.58 5.82
N LYS A 414 -23.06 12.89 5.68
CA LYS A 414 -22.58 13.90 4.73
C LYS A 414 -22.88 13.52 3.27
N LYS A 415 -22.85 12.24 2.90
CA LYS A 415 -23.28 11.75 1.58
C LYS A 415 -24.77 12.06 1.37
N CYS A 416 -25.61 11.74 2.36
CA CYS A 416 -27.04 12.01 2.28
C CYS A 416 -27.38 13.50 2.19
N LEU A 417 -26.74 14.37 2.97
CA LEU A 417 -26.99 15.82 2.94
C LEU A 417 -26.54 16.50 1.64
N LYS A 418 -25.62 15.88 0.90
CA LYS A 418 -25.26 16.33 -0.45
C LYS A 418 -26.32 15.93 -1.49
N THR A 419 -27.00 14.80 -1.29
CA THR A 419 -28.02 14.28 -2.22
C THR A 419 -29.39 14.89 -1.94
N PHE A 420 -29.85 14.88 -0.70
CA PHE A 420 -31.12 15.47 -0.28
C PHE A 420 -30.90 16.93 0.08
N THR A 421 -30.96 17.81 -0.92
CA THR A 421 -30.71 19.25 -0.74
C THR A 421 -31.96 20.03 -0.33
N ASP A 422 -33.15 19.53 -0.68
CA ASP A 422 -34.40 20.14 -0.24
C ASP A 422 -34.65 19.86 1.24
N LYS A 423 -34.47 20.91 2.05
CA LYS A 423 -34.68 20.86 3.50
C LYS A 423 -36.12 20.56 3.89
N ARG A 424 -37.10 20.66 3.00
CA ARG A 424 -38.50 20.33 3.26
C ARG A 424 -38.87 18.91 2.85
N SER A 425 -37.98 18.23 2.11
CA SER A 425 -38.19 16.84 1.73
C SER A 425 -38.31 15.95 2.96
N LYS A 426 -39.10 14.88 2.83
CA LYS A 426 -39.27 13.86 3.87
C LYS A 426 -37.91 13.28 4.28
N ASP A 427 -37.10 12.88 3.30
CA ASP A 427 -35.81 12.23 3.54
C ASP A 427 -34.85 13.11 4.34
N TYR A 428 -34.76 14.41 4.01
CA TYR A 428 -33.94 15.34 4.77
C TYR A 428 -34.42 15.49 6.21
N GLN A 429 -35.74 15.59 6.43
CA GLN A 429 -36.31 15.73 7.77
C GLN A 429 -36.12 14.47 8.61
N ASP A 430 -36.27 13.28 8.00
CA ASP A 430 -36.06 12.00 8.68
C ASP A 430 -34.60 11.86 9.13
N ILE A 431 -33.64 12.15 8.24
CA ILE A 431 -32.20 12.16 8.57
C ILE A 431 -31.88 13.20 9.63
N LYS A 432 -32.44 14.42 9.51
CA LYS A 432 -32.23 15.47 10.51
C LYS A 432 -32.74 15.05 11.88
N LYS A 433 -33.95 14.50 11.95
CA LYS A 433 -34.56 14.04 13.21
C LYS A 433 -33.73 12.94 13.84
N PHE A 434 -33.33 11.94 13.05
CA PHE A 434 -32.49 10.84 13.50
C PHE A 434 -31.14 11.33 14.06
N VAL A 435 -30.38 12.12 13.27
CA VAL A 435 -29.06 12.64 13.69
C VAL A 435 -29.20 13.54 14.92
N SER A 436 -30.24 14.39 14.98
CA SER A 436 -30.41 15.32 16.11
C SER A 436 -30.70 14.61 17.43
N ALA A 437 -31.33 13.42 17.39
CA ALA A 437 -31.58 12.62 18.60
C ALA A 437 -30.39 11.69 18.86
N GLN A 438 -30.12 10.76 17.95
CA GLN A 438 -29.23 9.63 18.20
C GLN A 438 -27.76 10.03 18.29
N PHE A 439 -27.29 11.00 17.49
CA PHE A 439 -25.87 11.38 17.54
C PHE A 439 -25.56 12.24 18.77
N GLU A 440 -26.58 12.89 19.35
CA GLU A 440 -26.46 13.53 20.65
C GLU A 440 -26.41 12.47 21.76
N ASP A 441 -27.34 11.52 21.75
CA ASP A 441 -27.43 10.45 22.74
C ASP A 441 -26.15 9.58 22.78
N TRP A 442 -25.58 9.24 21.62
CA TRP A 442 -24.31 8.50 21.52
C TRP A 442 -23.06 9.35 21.78
N GLY A 443 -23.21 10.67 21.96
CA GLY A 443 -22.09 11.59 22.15
C GLY A 443 -21.22 11.80 20.90
N PHE A 444 -21.69 11.42 19.70
CA PHE A 444 -20.98 11.65 18.44
C PHE A 444 -20.90 13.14 18.08
N LEU A 445 -21.95 13.91 18.41
CA LEU A 445 -22.01 15.35 18.20
C LEU A 445 -22.67 16.03 19.41
N ASN A 446 -22.22 17.23 19.73
CA ASN A 446 -22.94 18.09 20.67
C ASN A 446 -24.05 18.91 19.98
N LYS A 447 -24.96 19.47 20.79
CA LYS A 447 -26.07 20.33 20.31
C LYS A 447 -25.64 21.43 19.34
N LYS A 448 -24.49 22.06 19.58
CA LYS A 448 -23.98 23.16 18.72
C LYS A 448 -23.58 22.62 17.34
N GLN A 449 -22.84 21.52 17.31
CA GLN A 449 -22.41 20.87 16.07
C GLN A 449 -23.61 20.37 15.24
N ILE A 450 -24.65 19.83 15.90
CA ILE A 450 -25.90 19.42 15.23
C ILE A 450 -26.58 20.63 14.57
N VAL A 451 -26.72 21.75 15.30
CA VAL A 451 -27.31 22.98 14.75
C VAL A 451 -26.51 23.52 13.57
N GLU A 452 -25.18 23.46 13.64
CA GLU A 452 -24.30 23.88 12.54
C GLU A 452 -24.40 22.97 11.32
N LEU A 453 -24.49 21.65 11.52
CA LEU A 453 -24.61 20.66 10.44
C LEU A 453 -25.83 20.91 9.54
N PHE A 454 -26.97 21.28 10.14
CA PHE A 454 -28.23 21.51 9.41
C PHE A 454 -28.53 22.99 9.10
N LYS A 455 -27.66 23.91 9.52
CA LYS A 455 -27.81 25.35 9.25
C LYS A 455 -27.74 25.63 7.74
N THR A 456 -28.40 26.70 7.30
CA THR A 456 -28.27 27.18 5.92
C THR A 456 -27.06 28.11 5.85
N PRO A 457 -26.06 27.87 4.98
CA PRO A 457 -24.98 28.83 4.78
C PRO A 457 -25.58 30.18 4.37
N ARG A 458 -25.24 31.26 5.09
CA ARG A 458 -25.64 32.61 4.69
C ARG A 458 -25.03 32.89 3.31
N LYS A 459 -25.83 33.39 2.35
CA LYS A 459 -25.30 33.89 1.07
C LYS A 459 -24.18 34.89 1.39
N ARG A 460 -22.97 34.65 0.88
CA ARG A 460 -21.91 35.67 0.92
C ARG A 460 -22.46 36.89 0.19
N LYS A 461 -22.55 38.03 0.89
CA LYS A 461 -22.84 39.31 0.22
C LYS A 461 -21.78 39.48 -0.87
N LYS A 462 -22.19 39.72 -2.11
CA LYS A 462 -21.26 40.16 -3.16
C LYS A 462 -20.55 41.38 -2.61
N THR A 463 -19.23 41.31 -2.44
CA THR A 463 -18.42 42.49 -2.22
C THR A 463 -18.61 43.34 -3.46
N THR A 464 -19.40 44.40 -3.38
CA THR A 464 -19.42 45.45 -4.38
C THR A 464 -18.01 45.99 -4.46
N ALA A 465 -17.34 45.74 -5.59
CA ALA A 465 -16.07 46.35 -5.94
C ALA A 465 -16.27 47.85 -6.15
#